data_AF-A0A973ETF7-F1
#
_entry.id   AF-A0A973ETF7-F1
#
_cell.length_a   1.000
_cell.length_b   1.000
_cell.length_c   1.000
_cell.angle_alpha   90.00
_cell.angle_beta   90.00
_cell.angle_gamma   90.00
#
_symmetry.space_group_name_H-M   'P 1'
#
loop_
_entity.id
_entity.type
_entity.pdbx_description
1 polymer ?
#
loop_
_entity_poly.entity_id
_entity_poly.type
_entity_poly.pdbx_seq_one_letter_code
_entity_poly.pdbx_strand_id
1 'polypeptide(L)'
;MSFNVEEYFNDQANGNQILYYKGDVNAEVINRLLDTVESRLIEGNEQSKLRKKVYNVLVESLQNLYHHVEKVPGDFEYQDAEKFAILSVKRVGDGYKITTGNFIRSENIPELEERIVKINKSSIEEIKELYKFIL
;
A
#
# COMPACT_ATOMS: atom_id res chain seq x y z
N MET A 1 17.75 13.61 12.27
CA MET A 1 16.67 12.84 12.91
C MET A 1 16.59 11.51 12.21
N SER A 2 16.85 10.40 12.91
CA SER A 2 16.67 9.05 12.37
C SER A 2 15.18 8.78 12.20
N PHE A 3 14.76 8.36 11.02
CA PHE A 3 13.38 7.91 10.78
C PHE A 3 13.08 6.71 11.67
N ASN A 4 12.09 6.83 12.57
CA ASN A 4 11.63 5.72 13.40
C ASN A 4 10.40 5.09 12.73
N VAL A 5 10.59 3.87 12.24
CA VAL A 5 9.58 3.14 11.49
C VAL A 5 8.36 2.82 12.36
N GLU A 6 8.55 2.53 13.65
CA GLU A 6 7.47 2.20 14.59
C GLU A 6 6.61 3.42 14.95
N GLU A 7 7.23 4.59 15.13
CA GLU A 7 6.47 5.84 15.30
C GLU A 7 5.63 6.15 14.06
N TYR A 8 6.22 6.00 12.87
CA TYR A 8 5.49 6.19 11.61
C TYR A 8 4.29 5.22 11.50
N PHE A 9 4.47 3.97 11.91
CA PHE A 9 3.40 2.96 11.92
C PHE A 9 2.27 3.28 12.91
N ASN A 10 2.62 3.74 14.11
CA ASN A 10 1.63 4.17 15.10
C ASN A 10 0.81 5.38 14.60
N ASP A 11 1.45 6.33 13.92
CA ASP A 11 0.74 7.43 13.24
C ASP A 11 -0.15 6.91 12.11
N GLN A 12 0.27 5.86 11.39
CA GLN A 12 -0.59 5.19 10.41
C GLN A 12 -1.78 4.42 11.03
N ALA A 13 -1.80 4.19 12.34
CA ALA A 13 -2.94 3.62 13.06
C ALA A 13 -3.91 4.68 13.63
N ASN A 14 -3.53 5.97 13.61
CA ASN A 14 -4.34 7.05 14.18
C ASN A 14 -5.24 7.76 13.14
N GLY A 15 -6.46 8.17 13.52
CA GLY A 15 -7.38 8.97 12.69
C GLY A 15 -8.59 8.22 12.12
N ASN A 16 -9.22 8.76 11.06
CA ASN A 16 -10.38 8.15 10.38
C ASN A 16 -9.97 6.96 9.51
N GLN A 17 -9.63 5.87 10.19
CA GLN A 17 -9.12 4.65 9.58
C GLN A 17 -10.25 3.70 9.19
N ILE A 18 -10.18 3.21 7.97
CA ILE A 18 -11.05 2.15 7.45
C ILE A 18 -10.44 0.79 7.71
N LEU A 19 -9.13 0.68 7.47
CA LEU A 19 -8.38 -0.54 7.64
C LEU A 19 -6.96 -0.21 8.10
N TYR A 20 -6.50 -0.95 9.11
CA TYR A 20 -5.10 -1.08 9.46
C TYR A 20 -4.72 -2.54 9.43
N TYR A 21 -3.57 -2.84 8.84
CA TYR A 21 -2.97 -4.16 8.94
C TYR A 21 -1.47 -4.02 9.09
N LYS A 22 -0.90 -4.78 10.04
CA LYS A 22 0.53 -4.93 10.29
C LYS A 22 0.77 -6.40 10.57
N GLY A 23 1.54 -7.08 9.73
CA GLY A 23 1.79 -8.51 9.91
C GLY A 23 2.27 -9.22 8.66
N ASP A 24 2.26 -10.54 8.73
CA ASP A 24 2.71 -11.42 7.65
C ASP A 24 1.68 -11.52 6.51
N VAL A 25 2.12 -11.26 5.28
CA VAL A 25 1.25 -11.27 4.11
C VAL A 25 1.29 -12.59 3.35
N ASN A 26 0.11 -13.19 3.23
CA ASN A 26 -0.16 -14.32 2.35
C ASN A 26 -1.45 -14.08 1.55
N ALA A 27 -1.73 -14.98 0.60
CA ALA A 27 -2.88 -14.85 -0.31
C ALA A 27 -4.23 -14.79 0.44
N GLU A 28 -4.37 -15.53 1.54
CA GLU A 28 -5.60 -15.52 2.34
C GLU A 28 -5.79 -14.18 3.06
N VAL A 29 -4.71 -13.64 3.65
CA VAL A 29 -4.72 -12.31 4.27
C VAL A 29 -5.09 -11.24 3.25
N ILE A 30 -4.51 -11.27 2.05
CA ILE A 30 -4.83 -10.30 0.99
C ILE A 30 -6.31 -10.30 0.65
N ASN A 31 -6.90 -11.48 0.43
CA ASN A 31 -8.33 -11.59 0.13
C ASN A 31 -9.19 -11.04 1.27
N ARG A 32 -8.87 -11.41 2.53
CA ARG A 32 -9.59 -10.89 3.70
C ARG A 32 -9.50 -9.37 3.81
N LEU A 33 -8.34 -8.77 3.51
CA LEU A 33 -8.14 -7.32 3.54
C LEU A 33 -8.96 -6.62 2.45
N LEU A 34 -9.00 -7.20 1.24
CA LEU A 34 -9.83 -6.70 0.14
C LEU A 34 -11.31 -6.72 0.49
N ASP A 35 -11.81 -7.86 0.99
CA ASP A 35 -13.22 -8.04 1.37
C ASP A 35 -13.62 -7.06 2.49
N THR A 36 -12.70 -6.82 3.43
CA THR A 36 -12.92 -5.88 4.54
C THR A 36 -13.05 -4.45 4.02
N VAL A 37 -12.15 -4.00 3.15
CA VAL A 37 -12.23 -2.63 2.59
C VAL A 37 -13.47 -2.48 1.73
N GLU A 38 -13.78 -3.45 0.88
CA GLU A 38 -14.98 -3.41 0.04
C GLU A 38 -16.26 -3.28 0.89
N SER A 39 -16.38 -4.11 1.92
CA SER A 39 -17.52 -4.08 2.84
C SER A 39 -17.65 -2.71 3.52
N ARG A 40 -16.55 -2.15 4.01
CA ARG A 40 -16.52 -0.81 4.64
C ARG A 40 -16.90 0.32 3.68
N LEU A 41 -16.47 0.24 2.41
CA LEU A 41 -16.82 1.23 1.39
C LEU A 41 -18.31 1.14 1.01
N ILE A 42 -18.92 -0.05 1.07
CA ILE A 42 -20.36 -0.25 0.85
C ILE A 42 -21.15 0.31 2.03
N GLU A 43 -20.76 -0.02 3.27
CA GLU A 43 -21.38 0.50 4.51
C GLU A 43 -21.33 2.03 4.58
N GLY A 44 -20.22 2.64 4.11
CA GLY A 44 -20.05 4.09 4.04
C GLY A 44 -20.90 4.80 2.97
N ASN A 45 -21.73 4.07 2.23
CA ASN A 45 -22.57 4.56 1.14
C ASN A 45 -21.80 5.38 0.08
N GLU A 46 -20.57 4.96 -0.22
CA GLU A 46 -19.70 5.66 -1.16
C GLU A 46 -20.17 5.54 -2.60
N GLN A 47 -19.89 6.57 -3.39
CA GLN A 47 -20.22 6.57 -4.82
C GLN A 47 -19.56 5.36 -5.52
N SER A 48 -20.32 4.66 -6.34
CA SER A 48 -19.86 3.46 -7.07
C SER A 48 -18.55 3.69 -7.84
N LYS A 49 -18.39 4.88 -8.42
CA LYS A 49 -17.17 5.28 -9.14
C LYS A 49 -15.94 5.38 -8.23
N LEU A 50 -16.11 5.99 -7.04
CA LEU A 50 -15.02 6.13 -6.08
C LEU A 50 -14.65 4.78 -5.47
N ARG A 51 -15.66 3.98 -5.08
CA ARG A 51 -15.45 2.62 -4.55
C ARG A 51 -14.64 1.74 -5.51
N LYS A 52 -15.01 1.68 -6.78
CA LYS A 52 -14.25 0.93 -7.80
C LYS A 52 -12.81 1.42 -7.95
N LYS A 53 -12.60 2.74 -7.90
CA LYS A 53 -11.26 3.33 -7.98
C LYS A 53 -10.39 2.92 -6.78
N VAL A 54 -10.92 3.01 -5.57
CA VAL A 54 -10.22 2.60 -4.34
C VAL A 54 -9.90 1.11 -4.37
N TYR A 55 -10.87 0.28 -4.76
CA TYR A 55 -10.68 -1.17 -4.85
C TYR A 55 -9.57 -1.54 -5.84
N ASN A 56 -9.59 -0.97 -7.06
CA ASN A 56 -8.56 -1.26 -8.06
C ASN A 56 -7.15 -0.87 -7.56
N VAL A 57 -7.01 0.34 -6.98
CA VAL A 57 -5.71 0.77 -6.43
C VAL A 57 -5.24 -0.15 -5.31
N LEU A 58 -6.17 -0.62 -4.47
CA LEU A 58 -5.86 -1.52 -3.38
C LEU A 58 -5.41 -2.90 -3.88
N VAL A 59 -6.08 -3.46 -4.90
CA VAL A 59 -5.70 -4.73 -5.53
C VAL A 59 -4.27 -4.65 -6.06
N GLU A 60 -3.94 -3.64 -6.85
CA GLU A 60 -2.58 -3.44 -7.39
C GLU A 60 -1.55 -3.25 -6.27
N SER A 61 -1.91 -2.50 -5.22
CA SER A 61 -1.02 -2.27 -4.08
C SER A 61 -0.74 -3.54 -3.29
N LEU A 62 -1.76 -4.38 -3.07
CA LEU A 62 -1.63 -5.67 -2.39
C LEU A 62 -0.90 -6.69 -3.25
N GLN A 63 -1.11 -6.68 -4.57
CA GLN A 63 -0.33 -7.48 -5.50
C GLN A 63 1.14 -7.08 -5.48
N ASN A 64 1.45 -5.78 -5.46
CA ASN A 64 2.83 -5.32 -5.32
C ASN A 64 3.47 -5.83 -4.03
N LEU A 65 2.73 -5.78 -2.91
CA LEU A 65 3.20 -6.37 -1.65
C LEU A 65 3.44 -7.88 -1.78
N TYR A 66 2.52 -8.63 -2.38
CA TYR A 66 2.64 -10.07 -2.52
C TYR A 66 3.86 -10.51 -3.35
N HIS A 67 4.12 -9.81 -4.46
CA HIS A 67 5.17 -10.19 -5.40
C HIS A 67 6.56 -9.70 -4.98
N HIS A 68 6.64 -8.58 -4.26
CA HIS A 68 7.91 -7.91 -3.95
C HIS A 68 8.28 -7.91 -2.46
N VAL A 69 7.54 -8.62 -1.60
CA VAL A 69 7.91 -8.74 -0.18
C VAL A 69 9.16 -9.60 -0.04
N GLU A 70 10.22 -8.98 0.45
CA GLU A 70 11.47 -9.64 0.82
C GLU A 70 11.44 -10.12 2.28
N LYS A 71 12.39 -10.99 2.62
CA LYS A 71 12.53 -11.49 4.00
C LYS A 71 12.78 -10.35 4.98
N VAL A 72 12.17 -10.48 6.15
CA VAL A 72 12.37 -9.56 7.26
C VAL A 72 13.84 -9.59 7.73
N PRO A 73 14.49 -8.42 7.89
CA PRO A 73 15.84 -8.33 8.45
C PRO A 73 15.91 -8.96 9.86
N GLY A 74 17.01 -9.64 10.18
CA GLY A 74 17.16 -10.36 11.45
C GLY A 74 17.17 -9.48 12.71
N ASP A 75 17.30 -8.16 12.54
CA ASP A 75 17.27 -7.15 13.61
C ASP A 75 15.89 -6.50 13.81
N PHE A 76 14.86 -6.94 13.07
CA PHE A 76 13.50 -6.41 13.21
C PHE A 76 12.70 -7.17 14.28
N GLU A 77 11.91 -6.45 15.10
CA GLU A 77 11.16 -7.05 16.23
C GLU A 77 10.15 -8.14 15.80
N TYR A 78 9.65 -8.09 14.57
CA TYR A 78 8.72 -9.09 14.03
C TYR A 78 9.45 -10.24 13.33
N GLN A 79 10.32 -10.94 14.07
CA GLN A 79 11.10 -12.07 13.53
C GLN A 79 10.24 -13.26 13.09
N ASP A 80 9.00 -13.38 13.59
CA ASP A 80 8.06 -14.45 13.23
C ASP A 80 7.36 -14.22 11.87
N ALA A 81 7.45 -13.02 11.30
CA ALA A 81 6.87 -12.72 9.99
C ALA A 81 7.90 -12.98 8.90
N GLU A 82 7.69 -13.96 8.01
CA GLU A 82 8.58 -14.16 6.86
C GLU A 82 8.40 -13.06 5.81
N LYS A 83 7.18 -12.53 5.69
CA LYS A 83 6.76 -11.53 4.69
C LYS A 83 6.00 -10.39 5.34
N PHE A 84 6.70 -9.59 6.13
CA PHE A 84 6.10 -8.44 6.80
C PHE A 84 5.63 -7.38 5.81
N ALA A 85 4.38 -6.96 5.98
CA ALA A 85 3.85 -5.79 5.32
C ALA A 85 2.91 -4.99 6.21
N ILE A 86 2.71 -3.74 5.81
CA ILE A 86 1.75 -2.83 6.39
C ILE A 86 0.83 -2.31 5.31
N LEU A 87 -0.44 -2.21 5.68
CA LEU A 87 -1.47 -1.57 4.89
C LEU A 87 -2.29 -0.65 5.79
N SER A 88 -2.46 0.59 5.38
CA SER A 88 -3.37 1.54 6.00
C SER A 88 -4.27 2.16 4.94
N VAL A 89 -5.58 2.13 5.18
CA VAL A 89 -6.58 2.81 4.37
C VAL A 89 -7.31 3.79 5.26
N LYS A 90 -7.23 5.08 4.94
CA LYS A 90 -7.84 6.15 5.71
C LYS A 90 -8.70 7.04 4.83
N ARG A 91 -9.77 7.58 5.40
CA ARG A 91 -10.56 8.63 4.76
C ARG A 91 -9.90 9.98 5.01
N VAL A 92 -9.68 10.75 3.94
CA VAL A 92 -9.08 12.09 3.99
C VAL A 92 -9.93 13.03 3.15
N GLY A 93 -10.70 13.91 3.80
CA GLY A 93 -11.70 14.75 3.15
C GLY A 93 -12.73 13.92 2.39
N ASP A 94 -12.92 14.24 1.11
CA ASP A 94 -13.82 13.52 0.19
C ASP A 94 -13.15 12.31 -0.50
N GLY A 95 -11.93 11.96 -0.10
CA GLY A 95 -11.14 10.91 -0.72
C GLY A 95 -10.58 9.90 0.27
N TYR A 96 -9.71 9.05 -0.28
CA TYR A 96 -9.07 7.96 0.43
C TYR A 96 -7.56 8.03 0.25
N LYS A 97 -6.84 7.82 1.35
CA LYS A 97 -5.40 7.64 1.36
C LYS A 97 -5.10 6.18 1.64
N ILE A 98 -4.42 5.52 0.70
CA ILE A 98 -3.91 4.17 0.84
C ILE A 98 -2.40 4.29 1.08
N THR A 99 -1.89 3.55 2.04
CA THR A 99 -0.46 3.51 2.36
C THR A 99 -0.07 2.05 2.54
N THR A 100 0.91 1.60 1.78
CA THR A 100 1.49 0.26 1.88
C THR A 100 2.98 0.35 2.21
N GLY A 101 3.51 -0.69 2.84
CA GLY A 101 4.93 -0.81 3.10
C GLY A 101 5.34 -2.26 3.22
N ASN A 102 6.50 -2.59 2.69
CA ASN A 102 7.18 -3.88 2.79
C ASN A 102 8.68 -3.67 2.84
N PHE A 103 9.41 -4.70 3.28
CA PHE A 103 10.86 -4.72 3.14
C PHE A 103 11.25 -4.93 1.68
N ILE A 104 12.27 -4.19 1.27
CA ILE A 104 12.96 -4.31 -0.02
C ILE A 104 14.46 -4.37 0.22
N ARG A 105 15.21 -4.95 -0.71
CA ARG A 105 16.67 -4.91 -0.67
C ARG A 105 17.18 -3.50 -0.96
N SER A 106 18.27 -3.13 -0.29
CA SER A 106 18.88 -1.80 -0.48
C SER A 106 19.34 -1.54 -1.92
N GLU A 107 19.69 -2.59 -2.66
CA GLU A 107 20.06 -2.53 -4.08
C GLU A 107 18.91 -2.06 -5.00
N ASN A 108 17.65 -2.28 -4.59
CA ASN A 108 16.46 -1.92 -5.37
C ASN A 108 15.97 -0.49 -5.08
N ILE A 109 16.53 0.17 -4.05
CA ILE A 109 16.12 1.53 -3.65
C ILE A 109 16.29 2.53 -4.81
N PRO A 110 17.46 2.62 -5.49
CA PRO A 110 17.67 3.63 -6.53
C PRO A 110 16.68 3.48 -7.70
N GLU A 111 16.45 2.25 -8.16
CA GLU A 111 15.52 1.97 -9.27
C GLU A 111 14.07 2.32 -8.89
N LEU A 112 13.65 1.95 -7.68
CA LEU A 112 12.30 2.26 -7.20
C LEU A 112 12.09 3.77 -7.03
N GLU A 113 13.07 4.46 -6.47
CA GLU A 113 13.04 5.92 -6.29
C GLU A 113 12.96 6.64 -7.63
N GLU A 114 13.78 6.25 -8.61
CA GLU A 114 13.76 6.84 -9.95
C GLU A 114 12.38 6.71 -10.60
N ARG A 115 11.77 5.53 -10.51
CA ARG A 115 10.42 5.26 -11.04
C ARG A 115 9.36 6.14 -10.36
N ILE A 116 9.40 6.25 -9.03
CA ILE A 116 8.45 7.08 -8.26
C ILE A 116 8.61 8.56 -8.63
N VAL A 117 9.86 9.05 -8.66
CA VAL A 117 10.16 10.45 -9.01
C VAL A 117 9.70 10.77 -10.43
N LYS A 118 9.93 9.86 -11.38
CA LYS A 118 9.47 10.01 -12.76
C LYS A 118 7.95 10.12 -12.83
N ILE A 119 7.21 9.23 -12.18
CA ILE A 119 5.74 9.25 -12.15
C ILE A 119 5.22 10.55 -11.53
N ASN A 120 5.78 10.97 -10.38
CA ASN A 120 5.35 12.19 -9.69
C ASN A 120 5.60 13.48 -10.46
N LYS A 121 6.59 13.48 -11.37
CA LYS A 121 6.89 14.62 -12.25
C LYS A 121 6.15 14.58 -13.58
N SER A 122 5.52 13.46 -13.93
CA SER A 122 4.85 13.28 -15.22
C SER A 122 3.46 13.92 -15.23
N SER A 123 3.03 14.43 -16.38
CA SER A 123 1.64 14.83 -16.62
C SER A 123 0.73 13.61 -16.77
N ILE A 124 -0.58 13.83 -16.76
CA ILE A 124 -1.57 12.76 -16.99
C ILE A 124 -1.40 12.14 -18.37
N GLU A 125 -1.04 12.94 -19.37
CA GLU A 125 -0.77 12.50 -20.74
C GLU A 125 0.50 11.63 -20.79
N GLU A 126 1.57 12.07 -20.13
CA GLU A 126 2.82 11.31 -20.06
C GLU A 126 2.65 9.98 -19.33
N ILE A 127 1.87 9.95 -18.23
CA ILE A 127 1.54 8.69 -17.53
C ILE A 127 0.79 7.73 -18.47
N LYS A 128 -0.15 8.23 -19.28
CA LYS A 128 -0.87 7.39 -20.25
C LYS A 128 0.04 6.83 -21.33
N GLU A 129 1.00 7.62 -21.81
CA GLU A 129 1.98 7.15 -22.79
C GLU A 129 2.92 6.11 -22.17
N LEU A 130 3.45 6.37 -20.96
CA LEU A 130 4.28 5.40 -20.23
C LEU A 130 3.56 4.06 -20.02
N TYR A 131 2.25 4.10 -19.72
CA TYR A 131 1.44 2.89 -19.57
C TYR A 131 1.36 2.06 -20.87
N LYS A 132 1.31 2.70 -22.04
CA LYS A 132 1.29 2.00 -23.35
C LYS A 132 2.60 1.30 -23.68
N PHE A 133 3.74 1.74 -23.14
CA PHE A 133 5.04 1.12 -23.37
C PHE A 133 5.28 -0.13 -22.50
N ILE A 134 4.48 -0.33 -21.45
CA ILE A 134 4.62 -1.43 -20.49
C ILE A 134 3.68 -2.61 -20.83
N LEU A 135 2.67 -2.38 -21.69
CA LEU A 135 1.70 -3.36 -22.20
C LEU A 135 2.14 -3.94 -23.55
#